data_AF-A0A932J988-F1
#
_entry.id   AF-A0A932J988-F1
#
_cell.length_a   1.000
_cell.length_b   1.000
_cell.length_c   1.000
_cell.angle_alpha   90.00
_cell.angle_beta   90.00
_cell.angle_gamma   90.00
#
_symmetry.space_group_name_H-M   'P 1'
#
loop_
_entity.id
_entity.type
_entity.pdbx_description
1 polymer ?
#
loop_
_entity_poly.entity_id
_entity_poly.type
_entity_poly.pdbx_seq_one_letter_code
_entity_poly.pdbx_strand_id
1 'polypeptide(L)'
;MVENWRCVQCGSLNPPRRSKCWQCQTDRPAGTNAQSQPTKISNADTKKDERADPFVLILASAAGQTILYALIAASRINLTAEVLGLLLVYFIIRIVGMAIVVGVLRAFKARPTTELVLVVAITLIPICQAWN
;
A
#
# COMPACT_ATOMS: atom_id res chain seq x y z
N MET A 1 1.68 -18.61 30.17
CA MET A 1 1.74 -18.53 28.70
C MET A 1 1.97 -19.93 28.19
N VAL A 2 1.18 -20.42 27.22
CA VAL A 2 1.49 -21.72 26.63
C VAL A 2 2.71 -21.52 25.73
N GLU A 3 3.82 -22.17 26.08
CA GLU A 3 5.07 -22.05 25.36
C GLU A 3 4.97 -22.69 23.97
N ASN A 4 5.70 -22.14 23.00
CA ASN A 4 5.84 -22.76 21.68
C ASN A 4 6.48 -24.14 21.83
N TRP A 5 6.07 -25.12 21.02
CA TRP A 5 6.64 -26.47 21.08
C TRP A 5 7.51 -26.75 19.87
N ARG A 6 8.67 -27.36 20.08
CA ARG A 6 9.58 -27.78 19.00
C ARG A 6 9.23 -29.19 18.55
N CYS A 7 9.12 -29.41 17.25
CA CYS A 7 8.85 -30.72 16.70
C CYS A 7 10.06 -31.64 16.87
N VAL A 8 9.85 -32.86 17.39
CA VAL A 8 10.89 -33.86 17.59
C VAL A 8 11.36 -34.53 16.28
N GLN A 9 10.56 -34.44 15.21
CA GLN A 9 10.88 -35.05 13.91
C GLN A 9 11.67 -34.10 13.00
N CYS A 10 11.26 -32.84 12.89
CA CYS A 10 11.87 -31.88 11.95
C CYS A 10 12.52 -30.67 12.62
N GLY A 11 12.42 -30.51 13.94
CA GLY A 11 13.00 -29.39 14.67
C GLY A 11 12.26 -28.05 14.50
N SER A 12 11.19 -27.96 13.71
CA SER A 12 10.44 -26.72 13.52
C SER A 12 9.74 -26.26 14.82
N LEU A 13 9.73 -24.95 15.06
CA LEU A 13 9.01 -24.32 16.17
C LEU A 13 7.53 -24.12 15.81
N ASN A 14 6.62 -24.59 16.65
CA ASN A 14 5.17 -24.56 16.42
C ASN A 14 4.45 -23.72 17.48
N PRO A 15 3.40 -22.99 17.11
CA PRO A 15 2.57 -22.27 18.06
C PRO A 15 1.78 -23.22 18.96
N PRO A 16 1.49 -22.83 20.20
CA PRO A 16 0.87 -23.69 21.22
C PRO A 16 -0.53 -24.18 20.87
N ARG A 17 -1.24 -23.51 19.96
CA ARG A 17 -2.61 -23.86 19.54
C ARG A 17 -2.66 -25.01 18.52
N ARG A 18 -1.53 -25.37 17.91
CA ARG A 18 -1.49 -26.45 16.91
C ARG A 18 -1.23 -27.80 17.58
N SER A 19 -2.10 -28.77 17.27
CA SER A 19 -1.94 -30.17 17.63
C SER A 19 -0.98 -30.92 16.70
N LYS A 20 -0.69 -30.37 15.51
CA LYS A 20 0.20 -30.97 14.49
C LYS A 20 1.27 -29.99 14.04
N CYS A 21 2.44 -30.52 13.67
CA CYS A 21 3.53 -29.70 13.17
C CYS A 21 3.17 -29.01 11.84
N TRP A 22 3.43 -27.72 11.72
CA TRP A 22 3.15 -26.98 10.48
C TRP A 22 3.99 -27.45 9.28
N GLN A 23 5.16 -28.03 9.54
CA GLN A 23 6.09 -28.51 8.52
C GLN A 23 5.83 -29.97 8.15
N CYS A 24 5.96 -30.90 9.11
CA CYS A 24 5.92 -32.33 8.86
C CYS A 24 4.62 -33.02 9.29
N GLN A 25 3.63 -32.26 9.78
CA GLN A 25 2.32 -32.75 10.21
C GLN A 25 2.31 -33.80 11.34
N THR A 26 3.46 -34.09 11.96
CA THR A 26 3.56 -34.97 13.14
C THR A 26 2.77 -34.40 14.32
N ASP A 27 2.11 -35.27 15.07
CA ASP A 27 1.34 -34.90 16.26
C ASP A 27 2.23 -34.33 17.37
N ARG A 28 1.65 -33.42 18.15
CA ARG A 28 2.31 -32.80 19.31
C ARG A 28 2.54 -33.86 20.39
N PRO A 29 3.75 -33.96 20.96
CA PRO A 29 4.02 -34.89 22.05
C PRO A 29 3.16 -34.57 23.27
N ALA A 30 2.43 -35.57 23.76
CA ALA A 30 1.64 -35.48 24.99
C ALA A 30 2.59 -35.26 26.18
N GLY A 31 2.46 -34.13 26.89
CA GLY A 31 3.29 -33.78 28.05
C GLY A 31 3.96 -32.41 28.03
N THR A 32 3.87 -31.65 26.92
CA THR A 32 4.26 -30.23 26.91
C THR A 32 3.13 -29.40 27.50
N ASN A 33 3.16 -29.22 28.83
CA ASN A 33 2.08 -28.68 29.64
C ASN A 33 1.41 -27.42 29.06
N ALA A 34 0.10 -27.52 28.89
CA ALA A 34 -0.81 -26.40 28.75
C ALA A 34 -0.97 -25.71 30.11
N GLN A 35 -0.11 -24.76 30.45
CA GLN A 35 -0.36 -23.81 31.53
C GLN A 35 -0.53 -22.39 30.96
N SER A 36 -1.80 -22.08 30.72
CA SER A 36 -2.32 -20.72 30.60
C SER A 36 -1.89 -19.88 31.80
N GLN A 37 -1.18 -18.79 31.54
CA GLN A 37 -0.96 -17.72 32.51
C GLN A 37 -1.02 -16.41 31.72
N PRO A 38 -1.84 -15.42 32.16
CA PRO A 38 -2.05 -14.17 31.45
C PRO A 38 -0.93 -13.21 31.84
N THR A 39 0.04 -13.01 30.96
CA THR A 39 1.11 -12.05 31.22
C THR A 39 0.72 -10.71 30.64
N LYS A 40 0.50 -9.78 31.56
CA LYS A 40 0.46 -8.34 31.41
C LYS A 40 1.39 -7.90 30.27
N ILE A 41 0.81 -7.33 29.22
CA ILE A 41 1.54 -6.67 28.12
C ILE A 41 2.10 -5.37 28.71
N SER A 42 3.32 -5.43 29.22
CA SER A 42 4.13 -4.23 29.39
C SER A 42 4.53 -3.77 28.00
N ASN A 43 4.08 -2.59 27.63
CA ASN A 43 4.51 -1.84 26.46
C ASN A 43 6.05 -1.82 26.42
N ALA A 44 6.63 -2.58 25.49
CA ALA A 44 8.05 -2.56 25.21
C ALA A 44 8.20 -2.39 23.70
N ASP A 45 8.67 -1.19 23.34
CA ASP A 45 9.41 -0.85 22.14
C ASP A 45 9.27 -1.82 20.95
N THR A 46 8.28 -1.54 20.12
CA THR A 46 8.42 -1.82 18.69
C THR A 46 9.49 -0.89 18.13
N LYS A 47 10.76 -1.29 18.26
CA LYS A 47 11.79 -0.84 17.33
C LYS A 47 11.35 -1.36 15.96
N LYS A 48 10.73 -0.45 15.21
CA LYS A 48 10.21 -0.66 13.87
C LYS A 48 11.42 -0.94 12.99
N ASP A 49 11.72 -2.22 12.78
CA ASP A 49 12.69 -2.63 11.77
C ASP A 49 12.10 -2.22 10.42
N GLU A 50 12.56 -1.05 9.97
CA GLU A 50 12.28 -0.45 8.68
C GLU A 50 12.96 -1.29 7.59
N ARG A 51 12.45 -2.50 7.40
CA ARG A 51 12.77 -3.30 6.23
C ARG A 51 12.03 -2.65 5.08
N ALA A 52 12.72 -1.75 4.38
CA ALA A 52 12.21 -1.06 3.22
C ALA A 52 11.53 -2.05 2.28
N ASP A 53 10.21 -1.88 2.14
CA ASP A 53 9.38 -2.71 1.28
C ASP A 53 9.93 -2.61 -0.16
N PRO A 54 10.28 -3.73 -0.81
CA PRO A 54 10.86 -3.71 -2.15
C PRO A 54 9.92 -3.08 -3.19
N PHE A 55 8.62 -2.98 -2.89
CA PHE A 55 7.65 -2.26 -3.72
C PHE A 55 7.85 -0.74 -3.72
N VAL A 56 8.37 -0.14 -2.64
CA VAL A 56 8.64 1.31 -2.57
C VAL A 56 9.82 1.69 -3.48
N LEU A 57 10.80 0.79 -3.62
CA LEU A 57 11.97 1.01 -4.48
C LEU A 57 11.61 0.91 -5.98
N ILE A 58 10.65 0.05 -6.34
CA ILE A 58 10.16 -0.10 -7.72
C ILE A 58 9.24 1.08 -8.12
N LEU A 59 8.44 1.62 -7.20
CA LEU A 59 7.63 2.81 -7.48
C LEU A 59 8.49 4.09 -7.62
N ALA A 60 9.61 4.19 -6.90
CA ALA A 60 10.54 5.32 -7.02
C ALA A 60 11.25 5.38 -8.39
N SER A 61 11.53 4.24 -9.04
CA SER A 61 12.16 4.22 -10.36
C SER A 61 11.22 4.65 -11.49
N ALA A 62 9.92 4.30 -11.39
CA ALA A 62 8.92 4.72 -12.38
C ALA A 62 8.69 6.25 -12.39
N ALA A 63 8.74 6.89 -11.21
CA ALA A 63 8.68 8.34 -11.09
C ALA A 63 9.95 9.04 -11.63
N GLY A 64 11.13 8.43 -11.45
CA GLY A 64 12.38 8.97 -11.99
C GLY A 64 12.43 8.92 -13.52
N GLN A 65 11.96 7.82 -14.12
CA GLN A 65 11.96 7.64 -15.58
C GLN A 65 11.06 8.66 -16.30
N THR A 66 9.90 8.98 -15.74
CA THR A 66 8.94 9.93 -16.34
C THR A 66 9.47 11.36 -16.34
N ILE A 67 10.14 11.78 -15.27
CA ILE A 67 10.78 13.10 -15.20
C ILE A 67 11.92 13.22 -16.22
N LEU A 68 12.75 12.18 -16.36
CA LEU A 68 13.85 12.19 -17.33
C LEU A 68 13.34 12.21 -18.78
N TYR A 69 12.31 11.43 -19.12
CA TYR A 69 11.68 11.47 -20.45
C TYR A 69 11.02 12.82 -20.75
N ALA A 70 10.37 13.45 -19.76
CA ALA A 70 9.79 14.78 -19.92
C ALA A 70 10.85 15.85 -20.17
N LEU A 71 11.99 15.78 -19.49
CA LEU A 71 13.11 16.72 -19.69
C LEU A 71 13.80 16.53 -21.05
N ILE A 72 13.98 15.29 -21.50
CA ILE A 72 14.55 14.98 -22.83
C ILE A 72 13.58 15.36 -23.96
N ALA A 73 12.27 15.19 -23.77
CA ALA A 73 11.27 15.66 -24.73
C ALA A 73 11.23 17.20 -24.77
N ALA A 74 11.32 17.87 -23.61
CA ALA A 74 11.34 19.33 -23.52
C ALA A 74 12.58 19.96 -24.17
N SER A 75 13.74 19.29 -24.17
CA SER A 75 14.96 19.82 -24.79
C SER A 75 14.93 19.82 -26.33
N ARG A 76 14.05 19.02 -26.94
CA ARG A 76 13.88 18.97 -28.40
C ARG A 76 12.78 19.88 -28.93
N ILE A 77 11.87 20.30 -28.06
CA ILE A 77 10.79 21.21 -28.44
C ILE A 77 11.27 22.61 -28.12
N ASN A 78 11.39 23.46 -29.14
CA ASN A 78 11.61 24.89 -28.97
C ASN A 78 10.33 25.46 -28.35
N LEU A 79 10.18 25.26 -27.03
CA LEU A 79 8.96 25.46 -26.30
C LEU A 79 8.70 26.96 -26.27
N THR A 80 7.84 27.44 -27.16
CA THR A 80 7.44 28.83 -27.17
C THR A 80 6.77 29.15 -25.83
N ALA A 81 6.89 30.40 -25.38
CA ALA A 81 6.27 30.86 -24.14
C ALA A 81 4.75 30.54 -24.10
N GLU A 82 4.11 30.47 -25.27
CA GLU A 82 2.71 30.07 -25.43
C GLU A 82 2.47 28.61 -25.04
N VAL A 83 3.31 27.67 -25.47
CA VAL A 83 3.19 26.24 -25.13
C VAL A 83 3.44 26.03 -23.64
N LEU A 84 4.41 26.74 -23.07
CA LEU A 84 4.66 26.69 -21.63
C LEU A 84 3.46 27.24 -20.83
N GLY A 85 2.84 28.33 -21.31
CA GLY A 85 1.62 28.88 -20.73
C GLY A 85 0.46 27.88 -20.72
N LEU A 86 0.22 27.19 -21.85
CA LEU A 86 -0.82 26.17 -21.95
C LEU A 86 -0.57 24.98 -21.03
N LEU A 87 0.69 24.53 -20.92
CA LEU A 87 1.06 23.44 -20.00
C LEU A 87 0.84 23.85 -18.54
N LEU A 88 1.23 25.07 -18.14
CA LEU A 88 1.00 25.56 -16.79
C LEU A 88 -0.49 25.65 -16.46
N VAL A 89 -1.30 26.19 -17.37
CA VAL A 89 -2.76 26.24 -17.21
C VAL A 89 -3.35 24.84 -17.05
N TYR A 90 -2.91 23.88 -17.88
CA TYR A 90 -3.35 22.48 -17.78
C TYR A 90 -2.97 21.86 -16.43
N PHE A 91 -1.73 22.06 -15.95
CA PHE A 91 -1.30 21.57 -14.64
C PHE A 91 -2.10 22.18 -13.49
N ILE A 92 -2.38 23.49 -13.53
CA ILE A 92 -3.20 24.16 -12.53
C ILE A 92 -4.62 23.56 -12.50
N ILE A 93 -5.25 23.40 -13.66
CA ILE A 93 -6.59 22.79 -13.77
C ILE A 93 -6.59 21.38 -13.18
N ARG A 94 -5.56 20.56 -13.47
CA ARG A 94 -5.41 19.21 -12.92
C ARG A 94 -5.26 19.20 -11.40
N ILE A 95 -4.39 20.05 -10.85
CA ILE A 95 -4.15 20.14 -9.40
C ILE A 95 -5.41 20.59 -8.67
N VAL A 96 -6.08 21.64 -9.18
CA VAL A 96 -7.33 22.14 -8.62
C VAL A 96 -8.42 21.09 -8.69
N GLY A 97 -8.58 20.41 -9.84
CA GLY A 97 -9.53 19.31 -10.00
C GLY A 97 -9.31 18.17 -9.01
N MET A 98 -8.07 17.73 -8.82
CA MET A 98 -7.74 16.69 -7.84
C MET A 98 -8.00 17.15 -6.40
N ALA A 99 -7.69 18.41 -6.06
CA ALA A 99 -7.98 18.96 -4.73
C ALA A 99 -9.48 19.00 -4.43
N ILE A 100 -10.31 19.38 -5.42
CA ILE A 100 -11.77 19.35 -5.32
C ILE A 100 -12.26 17.91 -5.10
N VAL A 101 -11.81 16.95 -5.91
CA VAL A 101 -12.19 15.54 -5.77
C VAL A 101 -11.83 15.01 -4.38
N VAL A 102 -10.62 15.27 -3.89
CA VAL A 102 -10.20 14.87 -2.54
C VAL A 102 -11.05 15.55 -1.46
N GLY A 103 -11.36 16.84 -1.61
CA GLY A 103 -12.24 17.58 -0.70
C GLY A 103 -13.64 16.99 -0.64
N VAL A 104 -14.23 16.68 -1.79
CA VAL A 104 -15.51 15.98 -1.93
C VAL A 104 -15.43 14.60 -1.26
N LEU A 105 -14.46 13.76 -1.63
CA LEU A 105 -14.29 12.43 -1.02
C LEU A 105 -14.15 12.50 0.51
N ARG A 106 -13.46 13.52 1.04
CA ARG A 106 -13.34 13.75 2.49
C ARG A 106 -14.67 14.17 3.11
N ALA A 107 -15.43 15.06 2.47
CA ALA A 107 -16.75 15.47 2.92
C ALA A 107 -17.76 14.30 2.91
N PHE A 108 -17.64 13.39 1.94
CA PHE A 108 -18.49 12.21 1.79
C PHE A 108 -18.04 10.98 2.60
N LYS A 109 -16.92 11.06 3.34
CA LYS A 109 -16.40 9.96 4.17
C LYS A 109 -17.36 9.49 5.28
N ALA A 110 -18.47 10.19 5.48
CA ALA A 110 -19.53 9.82 6.42
C ALA A 110 -20.68 9.00 5.82
N ARG A 111 -20.85 8.89 4.48
CA ARG A 111 -21.95 8.11 3.87
C ARG A 111 -21.52 7.45 2.56
N PRO A 112 -21.37 6.11 2.51
CA PRO A 112 -21.14 5.39 1.28
C PRO A 112 -22.46 5.24 0.52
N THR A 113 -22.82 6.23 -0.29
CA THR A 113 -23.95 6.13 -1.23
C THR A 113 -23.42 5.90 -2.64
N THR A 114 -24.02 4.93 -3.33
CA THR A 114 -23.77 4.53 -4.73
C THR A 114 -23.68 5.68 -5.73
N GLU A 115 -24.30 6.82 -5.42
CA GLU A 115 -24.22 8.09 -6.15
C GLU A 115 -22.77 8.59 -6.36
N LEU A 116 -21.87 8.39 -5.39
CA LEU A 116 -20.48 8.86 -5.49
C LEU A 116 -19.70 8.11 -6.58
N VAL A 117 -20.01 6.82 -6.77
CA VAL A 117 -19.39 5.98 -7.79
C VAL A 117 -19.79 6.46 -9.18
N LEU A 118 -21.04 6.91 -9.35
CA LEU A 118 -21.55 7.44 -10.61
C LEU A 118 -20.86 8.77 -10.99
N VAL A 119 -20.69 9.68 -10.02
CA VAL A 119 -20.01 10.96 -10.25
C VAL A 119 -18.52 10.77 -10.59
N VAL A 120 -17.85 9.84 -9.89
CA VAL A 120 -16.45 9.50 -10.18
C VAL A 120 -16.32 8.82 -11.56
N ALA A 121 -17.26 7.94 -11.92
CA ALA A 121 -17.26 7.30 -13.23
C ALA A 121 -17.47 8.33 -14.37
N ILE A 122 -18.49 9.19 -14.27
CA ILE A 122 -18.81 10.19 -15.30
C ILE A 122 -17.66 11.19 -15.50
N THR A 123 -16.94 11.56 -14.44
CA THR A 123 -15.83 12.52 -14.54
C THR A 123 -14.52 11.88 -15.03
N LEU A 124 -14.28 10.60 -14.74
CA LEU A 124 -13.03 9.92 -15.15
C LEU A 124 -13.12 9.25 -16.54
N ILE A 125 -14.29 8.81 -17.00
CA ILE A 125 -14.48 8.19 -18.32
C ILE A 125 -13.98 9.07 -19.49
N PRO A 126 -14.31 10.37 -19.60
CA PRO A 126 -13.85 11.19 -20.72
C PRO A 126 -12.34 11.42 -20.69
N ILE A 127 -11.70 11.35 -19.52
CA ILE A 127 -10.22 11.46 -19.39
C ILE A 127 -9.56 10.20 -19.96
N CYS A 128 -10.15 9.02 -19.77
CA CYS A 128 -9.65 7.77 -20.35
C CYS A 128 -9.82 7.72 -21.88
N GLN A 129 -10.91 8.29 -22.42
CA GLN A 129 -11.17 8.35 -23.86
C GLN A 129 -10.21 9.29 -24.61
N ALA A 130 -9.64 10.30 -23.94
CA ALA A 130 -8.66 11.21 -24.55
C ALA A 130 -7.24 10.63 -24.67
N TRP A 131 -6.99 9.43 -24.13
CA TRP A 131 -5.65 8.81 -24.07
C TRP A 131 -5.56 7.51 -24.90
N ASN A 132 -6.61 7.14 -25.62
CA ASN A 132 -6.67 5.98 -26.51
C ASN A 132 -6.94 6.43 -27.95
#